data_AF-A0A2P8CFQ6-F1
#
_entry.id   AF-A0A2P8CFQ6-F1
#
_cell.length_a   1.000
_cell.length_b   1.000
_cell.length_c   1.000
_cell.angle_alpha   90.00
_cell.angle_beta   90.00
_cell.angle_gamma   90.00
#
_symmetry.space_group_name_H-M   'P 1'
#
loop_
_entity.id
_entity.type
_entity.pdbx_description
1 polymer ?
#
loop_
_entity_poly.entity_id
_entity_poly.type
_entity_poly.pdbx_seq_one_letter_code
_entity_poly.pdbx_strand_id
1 'polypeptide(L)'
;MKRIVLALLVVFSVHFGFGQKKNNIVFMMEGECHVVLNHIRRQVQNDSLSVQYFLKNYKIIDNRIANIRKKDFKDVVRLLNLPENEDLFCVWKSDYHKNTLLRAEPDSAKH
;
A
#
# COMPACT_ATOMS: atom_id res chain seq x y z
N MET A 1 33.23 -45.37 28.64
CA MET A 1 32.97 -44.47 29.80
C MET A 1 34.09 -43.44 29.81
N LYS A 2 33.94 -42.12 29.61
CA LYS A 2 32.88 -41.18 29.96
C LYS A 2 32.95 -40.00 28.98
N ARG A 3 31.81 -39.75 28.31
CA ARG A 3 31.19 -38.42 28.24
C ARG A 3 32.07 -37.25 27.78
N ILE A 4 32.34 -37.19 26.47
CA ILE A 4 32.42 -35.89 25.79
C ILE A 4 30.96 -35.48 25.56
N VAL A 5 30.37 -35.05 26.67
CA VAL A 5 28.99 -34.62 26.83
C VAL A 5 28.99 -33.11 26.74
N LEU A 6 28.17 -32.61 25.82
CA LEU A 6 27.62 -31.25 25.86
C LEU A 6 28.65 -30.11 25.83
N ALA A 7 29.29 -29.92 24.69
CA ALA A 7 29.62 -28.58 24.22
C ALA A 7 29.11 -28.37 22.79
N LEU A 8 27.95 -28.96 22.48
CA LEU A 8 27.01 -28.36 21.53
C LEU A 8 26.55 -27.08 22.20
N LEU A 9 27.38 -26.04 22.03
CA LEU A 9 26.98 -24.66 22.13
C LEU A 9 25.70 -24.56 21.30
N VAL A 10 24.61 -24.58 22.05
CA VAL A 10 23.33 -23.97 21.77
C VAL A 10 23.70 -22.54 21.38
N VAL A 11 24.14 -22.35 20.14
CA VAL A 11 24.11 -21.08 19.46
C VAL A 11 22.62 -20.81 19.41
N PHE A 12 22.21 -20.04 20.40
CA PHE A 12 20.90 -19.48 20.57
C PHE A 12 20.44 -19.04 19.20
N SER A 13 19.66 -19.90 18.55
CA SER A 13 18.78 -19.53 17.47
C SER A 13 17.78 -18.62 18.14
N VAL A 14 18.14 -17.36 18.33
CA VAL A 14 17.22 -16.29 18.69
C VAL A 14 16.28 -16.23 17.50
N HIS A 15 15.25 -17.08 17.55
CA HIS A 15 14.07 -16.95 16.74
C HIS A 15 13.44 -15.66 17.25
N PHE A 16 13.95 -14.53 16.75
CA PHE A 16 13.13 -13.35 16.53
C PHE A 16 12.06 -13.82 15.55
N GLY A 17 11.05 -14.48 16.10
CA GLY A 17 9.76 -14.59 15.47
C GLY A 17 9.31 -13.16 15.30
N PHE A 18 9.60 -12.58 14.15
CA PHE A 18 8.82 -11.48 13.61
C PHE A 18 7.42 -12.04 13.43
N GLY A 19 6.67 -12.10 14.53
CA GLY A 19 5.23 -12.25 14.50
C GLY A 19 4.75 -11.05 13.71
N GLN A 20 4.50 -11.25 12.43
CA GLN A 20 3.84 -10.28 11.59
C GLN A 20 2.48 -10.08 12.23
N LYS A 21 2.36 -9.03 13.06
CA LYS A 21 1.07 -8.59 13.57
C LYS A 21 0.26 -8.31 12.32
N LYS A 22 -0.68 -9.20 12.02
CA LYS A 22 -1.53 -9.12 10.84
C LYS A 22 -2.48 -7.95 11.08
N ASN A 23 -1.97 -6.74 10.91
CA ASN A 23 -2.77 -5.54 10.92
C ASN A 23 -3.69 -5.70 9.71
N ASN A 24 -4.96 -6.00 9.97
CA ASN A 24 -5.99 -5.90 8.94
C ASN A 24 -6.03 -4.42 8.56
N ILE A 25 -5.40 -4.10 7.43
CA ILE A 25 -5.41 -2.74 6.92
C ILE A 25 -6.86 -2.48 6.49
N VAL A 26 -7.53 -1.55 7.16
CA VAL A 26 -8.79 -0.99 6.71
C VAL A 26 -8.47 -0.17 5.47
N PHE A 27 -9.06 -0.54 4.33
CA PHE A 27 -8.82 0.12 3.07
C PHE A 27 -9.90 1.18 2.81
N MET A 28 -9.48 2.32 2.28
CA MET A 28 -10.40 3.30 1.73
C MET A 28 -10.61 2.97 0.26
N MET A 29 -11.87 2.83 -0.18
CA MET A 29 -12.16 2.54 -1.58
C MET A 29 -11.72 3.70 -2.49
N GLU A 30 -11.89 4.94 -2.01
CA GLU A 30 -11.53 6.17 -2.71
C GLU A 30 -11.40 7.36 -1.75
N GLY A 31 -10.83 8.47 -2.25
CA GLY A 31 -10.69 9.73 -1.53
C GLY A 31 -9.53 10.57 -2.03
N GLU A 32 -9.29 11.70 -1.37
CA GLU A 32 -8.09 12.51 -1.59
C GLU A 32 -6.82 11.67 -1.34
N CYS A 33 -5.90 11.70 -2.28
CA CYS A 33 -4.72 10.84 -2.31
C CYS A 33 -3.86 11.00 -1.04
N HIS A 34 -3.75 12.23 -0.52
CA HIS A 34 -2.98 12.52 0.68
C HIS A 34 -3.65 11.92 1.93
N VAL A 35 -4.97 11.97 2.03
CA VAL A 35 -5.77 11.34 3.09
C VAL A 35 -5.63 9.83 3.05
N VAL A 36 -5.80 9.25 1.86
CA VAL A 36 -5.67 7.80 1.64
C VAL A 36 -4.27 7.31 2.02
N LEU A 37 -3.21 7.99 1.56
CA LEU A 37 -1.84 7.62 1.90
C LEU A 37 -1.59 7.75 3.40
N ASN A 38 -2.06 8.83 4.05
CA ASN A 38 -1.91 9.01 5.49
C ASN A 38 -2.67 7.94 6.29
N HIS A 39 -3.83 7.50 5.81
CA HIS A 39 -4.57 6.38 6.41
C HIS A 39 -3.78 5.06 6.35
N ILE A 40 -3.14 4.76 5.22
CA ILE A 40 -2.26 3.58 5.07
C ILE A 40 -1.05 3.70 6.00
N ARG A 41 -0.40 4.87 6.05
CA ARG A 41 0.78 5.13 6.90
C ARG A 41 0.50 4.90 8.38
N ARG A 42 -0.66 5.33 8.87
CA ARG A 42 -1.08 5.11 10.28
C ARG A 42 -1.19 3.63 10.64
N GLN A 43 -1.55 2.77 9.69
CA GLN A 43 -1.79 1.34 9.92
C GLN A 43 -0.54 0.49 9.70
N VAL A 44 0.26 0.83 8.69
CA VAL A 44 1.48 0.10 8.31
C VAL A 44 2.69 0.57 9.14
N GLN A 45 2.71 1.83 9.59
CA GLN A 45 3.78 2.43 10.38
C GLN A 45 5.17 2.33 9.71
N ASN A 46 5.20 2.29 8.38
CA ASN A 46 6.41 2.27 7.57
C ASN A 46 6.15 2.99 6.25
N ASP A 47 6.84 4.11 6.02
CA ASP A 47 6.58 4.97 4.85
C ASP A 47 6.89 4.27 3.53
N SER A 48 7.99 3.50 3.45
CA SER A 48 8.36 2.77 2.23
C SER A 48 7.29 1.72 1.87
N LEU A 49 6.86 0.90 2.84
CA LEU A 49 5.81 -0.09 2.62
C LEU A 49 4.46 0.57 2.31
N SER A 50 4.13 1.68 2.98
CA SER A 50 2.88 2.41 2.76
C SER A 50 2.80 2.99 1.35
N VAL A 51 3.88 3.62 0.88
CA VAL A 51 3.96 4.18 -0.47
C VAL A 51 3.93 3.06 -1.52
N GLN A 52 4.71 1.99 -1.33
CA GLN A 52 4.67 0.84 -2.23
C GLN A 52 3.26 0.25 -2.32
N TYR A 53 2.59 0.11 -1.18
CA TYR A 53 1.22 -0.37 -1.11
C TYR A 53 0.25 0.56 -1.85
N PHE A 54 0.33 1.86 -1.60
CA PHE A 54 -0.50 2.87 -2.23
C PHE A 54 -0.33 2.86 -3.77
N LEU A 55 0.90 2.94 -4.27
CA LEU A 55 1.18 2.97 -5.72
C LEU A 55 0.79 1.65 -6.41
N LYS A 56 0.87 0.53 -5.68
CA LYS A 56 0.45 -0.79 -6.17
C LYS A 56 -1.07 -0.90 -6.28
N ASN A 57 -1.83 -0.40 -5.32
CA ASN A 57 -3.27 -0.68 -5.23
C ASN A 57 -4.19 0.48 -5.64
N TYR A 58 -3.69 1.72 -5.69
CA TYR A 58 -4.50 2.90 -6.01
C TYR A 58 -4.14 3.49 -7.37
N LYS A 59 -5.14 4.02 -8.05
CA LYS A 59 -5.02 4.84 -9.26
C LYS A 59 -5.31 6.29 -8.87
N ILE A 60 -4.37 7.17 -9.20
CA ILE A 60 -4.59 8.61 -9.18
C ILE A 60 -5.38 8.96 -10.44
N ILE A 61 -6.52 9.62 -10.29
CA ILE A 61 -7.40 9.95 -11.41
C ILE A 61 -6.82 11.07 -12.28
N ASP A 62 -6.04 11.96 -11.67
CA ASP A 62 -5.42 13.11 -12.30
C ASP A 62 -3.98 12.79 -12.78
N ASN A 63 -3.61 13.32 -13.94
CA ASN A 63 -2.32 13.11 -14.60
C ASN A 63 -1.24 14.15 -14.27
N ARG A 64 -1.54 15.21 -13.49
CA ARG A 64 -0.58 16.25 -13.05
C ARG A 64 0.74 15.67 -12.54
N ILE A 65 0.69 14.50 -11.93
CA ILE A 65 1.82 13.82 -11.29
C ILE A 65 2.12 12.44 -11.88
N ALA A 66 1.94 12.26 -13.19
CA ALA A 66 2.08 10.97 -13.88
C ALA A 66 3.37 10.17 -13.57
N ASN A 67 4.48 10.85 -13.27
CA ASN A 67 5.77 10.23 -12.93
C ASN A 67 5.95 9.88 -11.44
N ILE A 68 4.91 9.98 -10.61
CA ILE A 68 4.97 9.69 -9.16
C ILE A 68 5.59 8.32 -8.84
N ARG A 69 5.39 7.31 -9.69
CA ARG A 69 5.91 5.95 -9.48
C ARG A 69 7.43 5.83 -9.60
N LYS A 70 8.11 6.81 -10.20
CA LYS A 70 9.56 6.86 -10.33
C LYS A 70 10.24 7.60 -9.17
N LYS A 71 9.46 8.16 -8.26
CA LYS A 71 9.95 8.94 -7.12
C LYS A 71 10.20 8.03 -5.91
N ASP A 72 11.13 8.44 -5.06
CA ASP A 72 11.37 7.76 -3.78
C ASP A 72 10.17 7.96 -2.83
N PHE A 73 10.02 7.11 -1.83
CA PHE A 73 8.87 7.14 -0.91
C PHE A 73 8.73 8.48 -0.19
N LYS A 74 9.84 9.13 0.17
CA LYS A 74 9.84 10.47 0.79
C LYS A 74 9.28 11.53 -0.16
N ASP A 75 9.66 11.46 -1.43
CA ASP A 75 9.20 12.39 -2.45
C ASP A 75 7.72 12.20 -2.77
N VAL A 76 7.25 10.95 -2.79
CA VAL A 76 5.82 10.65 -2.96
C VAL A 76 5.00 11.25 -1.83
N VAL A 77 5.42 11.03 -0.58
CA VAL A 77 4.74 11.61 0.60
C VAL A 77 4.74 13.13 0.51
N ARG A 78 5.90 13.75 0.26
CA ARG A 78 6.00 15.20 0.14
C ARG A 78 5.08 15.75 -0.94
N LEU A 79 5.15 15.17 -2.15
CA LEU A 79 4.43 15.64 -3.32
C LEU A 79 2.91 15.58 -3.15
N LEU A 80 2.40 14.53 -2.51
CA LEU A 80 0.95 14.42 -2.24
C LEU A 80 0.46 15.35 -1.13
N ASN A 81 1.34 15.85 -0.26
CA ASN A 81 0.98 16.84 0.77
C ASN A 81 1.29 18.29 0.33
N LEU A 82 1.62 18.52 -0.94
CA LEU A 82 1.74 19.87 -1.47
C LEU A 82 0.35 20.50 -1.66
N PRO A 83 0.13 21.79 -1.34
CA PRO A 83 -1.18 22.45 -1.48
C PRO A 83 -1.78 22.31 -2.89
N GLU A 84 -0.96 22.39 -3.94
CA GLU A 84 -1.40 22.24 -5.34
C GLU A 84 -1.83 20.81 -5.72
N ASN A 85 -1.65 19.85 -4.81
CA ASN A 85 -1.94 18.43 -4.99
C ASN A 85 -2.92 17.90 -3.92
N GLU A 86 -3.41 18.73 -3.01
CA GLU A 86 -4.34 18.32 -1.95
C GLU A 86 -5.64 17.76 -2.52
N ASP A 87 -6.09 18.32 -3.65
CA ASP A 87 -7.32 17.97 -4.36
C ASP A 87 -7.18 16.71 -5.25
N LEU A 88 -6.00 16.11 -5.34
CA LEU A 88 -5.80 14.91 -6.15
C LEU A 88 -6.65 13.77 -5.60
N PHE A 89 -7.49 13.18 -6.46
CA PHE A 89 -8.36 12.07 -6.10
C PHE A 89 -7.78 10.72 -6.50
N CYS A 90 -7.90 9.75 -5.59
CA CYS A 90 -7.39 8.40 -5.73
C CYS A 90 -8.50 7.39 -5.52
N VAL A 91 -8.47 6.32 -6.32
CA VAL A 91 -9.42 5.21 -6.23
C VAL A 91 -8.68 3.90 -6.17
N TRP A 92 -9.27 2.93 -5.51
CA TRP A 92 -8.78 1.57 -5.51
C TRP A 92 -8.88 0.96 -6.91
N LYS A 93 -7.78 0.36 -7.40
CA LYS A 93 -7.67 -0.09 -8.79
C LYS A 93 -8.73 -1.13 -9.16
N SER A 94 -9.04 -2.08 -8.28
CA SER A 94 -10.04 -3.11 -8.63
C SER A 94 -11.43 -2.51 -8.84
N ASP A 95 -11.78 -1.47 -8.10
CA ASP A 95 -13.09 -0.81 -8.22
C ASP A 95 -13.13 0.14 -9.41
N TYR A 96 -12.02 0.81 -9.71
CA TYR A 96 -11.88 1.57 -10.96
C TYR A 96 -12.15 0.66 -12.17
N HIS A 97 -11.55 -0.52 -12.22
CA HIS A 97 -11.79 -1.46 -13.32
C HIS A 97 -13.22 -1.97 -13.34
N LYS A 98 -13.81 -2.32 -12.18
CA LYS A 98 -15.22 -2.74 -12.11
C LYS A 98 -16.18 -1.68 -12.64
N ASN A 99 -16.03 -0.42 -12.21
CA ASN A 99 -16.90 0.67 -12.64
C ASN A 99 -16.64 1.13 -14.08
N THR A 100 -15.40 1.03 -14.58
CA THR A 100 -15.09 1.34 -15.98
C THR A 100 -15.64 0.25 -16.92
N LEU A 101 -15.57 -1.02 -16.52
CA LEU A 101 -16.12 -2.14 -17.29
C LEU A 101 -17.66 -2.13 -17.29
N LEU A 102 -18.29 -1.83 -16.15
CA LEU A 102 -19.76 -1.68 -16.07
C LEU A 102 -20.32 -0.51 -16.89
N ARG A 103 -19.49 0.51 -17.20
CA ARG A 103 -19.86 1.60 -18.12
C ARG A 103 -19.57 1.29 -19.59
N ALA A 104 -18.76 0.26 -19.85
CA ALA A 104 -18.38 -0.17 -21.20
C ALA A 104 -19.27 -1.29 -21.74
N GLU A 105 -20.11 -1.91 -20.91
CA GLU A 105 -21.21 -2.75 -21.38
C GLU A 105 -22.35 -1.84 -21.88
N PRO A 106 -22.59 -1.73 -23.20
CA PRO A 106 -23.81 -1.10 -23.68
C PRO A 106 -25.01 -1.98 -23.26
N ASP A 107 -26.18 -1.38 -23.15
CA ASP A 107 -27.51 -1.98 -22.87
C ASP A 107 -27.92 -3.07 -23.89
N SER A 108 -27.10 -4.10 -24.13
CA SER A 108 -27.40 -5.26 -24.97
C SER A 108 -27.89 -6.41 -24.09
N ALA A 109 -28.84 -6.15 -23.21
CA ALA A 109 -29.56 -7.19 -22.49
C ALA A 109 -30.99 -6.75 -22.14
N LYS A 110 -31.64 -6.01 -23.03
CA LYS A 110 -33.11 -5.87 -23.05
C LYS A 110 -33.54 -5.72 -24.50
N HIS A 111 -33.77 -6.82 -25.20
CA HIS A 111 -34.81 -7.01 -26.23
C HIS A 111 -35.13 -8.50 -26.26
#